data_AF-A0A9P8M810-F1
#
_entry.id   AF-A0A9P8M810-F1
#
_cell.length_a   1.000
_cell.length_b   1.000
_cell.length_c   1.000
_cell.angle_alpha   90.00
_cell.angle_beta   90.00
_cell.angle_gamma   90.00
#
_symmetry.space_group_name_H-M   'P 1'
#
loop_
_entity.id
_entity.type
_entity.pdbx_description
1 polymer ?
#
loop_
_entity_poly.entity_id
_entity_poly.type
_entity_poly.pdbx_seq_one_letter_code
_entity_poly.pdbx_strand_id
1 'polypeptide(L)'
;MSRAPHPIHASSSAASIAATCEAHALTPEQFAALRSQASAAKAAAYCPYSKFRVGAAVLGDDGSVTTGANVENASYPVGTCAERVALGKAVTDRGLRAFKAVAVATDVAPPASPCGMCRQL
;
A
#
# COMPACT_ATOMS: atom_id res chain seq x y z
N MET A 1 -12.13 21.90 -5.86
CA MET A 1 -11.16 21.62 -6.95
C MET A 1 -11.14 20.12 -7.18
N SER A 2 -11.69 19.64 -8.30
CA SER A 2 -11.70 18.20 -8.61
C SER A 2 -10.31 17.79 -9.09
N ARG A 3 -9.47 17.25 -8.19
CA ARG A 3 -8.26 16.54 -8.61
C ARG A 3 -8.72 15.21 -9.20
N ALA A 4 -8.25 14.89 -10.41
CA ALA A 4 -8.48 13.58 -10.99
C ALA A 4 -8.00 12.49 -10.00
N PRO A 5 -8.75 11.36 -9.88
CA PRO A 5 -8.35 10.28 -9.00
C PRO A 5 -6.96 9.79 -9.39
N HIS A 6 -6.11 9.52 -8.39
CA HIS A 6 -4.78 9.02 -8.66
C HIS A 6 -4.90 7.62 -9.31
N PRO A 7 -4.23 7.38 -10.46
CA PRO A 7 -4.37 6.13 -11.19
C PRO A 7 -3.87 4.95 -10.36
N ILE A 8 -4.61 3.84 -10.42
CA ILE A 8 -4.18 2.57 -9.82
C ILE A 8 -3.44 1.78 -10.88
N HIS A 9 -2.19 1.48 -10.62
CA HIS A 9 -1.32 0.75 -11.53
C HIS A 9 -1.26 -0.73 -11.12
N ALA A 10 -1.64 -1.62 -12.05
CA ALA A 10 -1.46 -3.05 -11.85
C ALA A 10 0.02 -3.43 -12.01
N SER A 11 0.51 -4.34 -11.17
CA SER A 11 1.87 -4.90 -11.27
C SER A 11 1.88 -6.25 -12.00
N SER A 12 0.95 -6.47 -12.92
CA SER A 12 0.64 -7.79 -13.51
C SER A 12 1.57 -8.18 -14.67
N SER A 13 2.26 -7.23 -15.30
CA SER A 13 3.20 -7.50 -16.39
C SER A 13 4.45 -6.63 -16.33
N ALA A 14 5.58 -7.12 -16.85
CA ALA A 14 6.82 -6.36 -16.92
C ALA A 14 6.66 -5.02 -17.66
N ALA A 15 5.86 -5.00 -18.74
CA ALA A 15 5.56 -3.79 -19.50
C ALA A 15 4.79 -2.76 -18.65
N SER A 16 3.76 -3.19 -17.90
CA SER A 16 3.01 -2.30 -17.01
C SER A 16 3.87 -1.70 -15.89
N ILE A 17 4.81 -2.50 -15.38
CA ILE A 17 5.75 -2.07 -14.34
C ILE A 17 6.71 -1.03 -14.92
N ALA A 18 7.33 -1.30 -16.07
CA ALA A 18 8.25 -0.38 -16.72
C ALA A 18 7.59 0.98 -17.01
N ALA A 19 6.38 0.96 -17.59
CA ALA A 19 5.61 2.18 -17.87
C ALA A 19 5.25 2.95 -16.59
N THR A 20 4.92 2.26 -15.51
CA THR A 20 4.62 2.90 -14.21
C THR A 20 5.87 3.53 -13.61
N CYS A 21 7.01 2.84 -13.68
CA CYS A 21 8.29 3.36 -13.21
C CYS A 21 8.70 4.63 -13.96
N GLU A 22 8.58 4.62 -15.28
CA GLU A 22 8.87 5.76 -16.14
C GLU A 22 7.93 6.94 -15.85
N ALA A 23 6.61 6.70 -15.80
CA ALA A 23 5.62 7.75 -15.59
C ALA A 23 5.71 8.46 -14.23
N HIS A 24 6.16 7.74 -13.19
CA HIS A 24 6.19 8.25 -11.81
C HIS A 24 7.60 8.40 -11.23
N ALA A 25 8.63 8.35 -12.07
CA ALA A 25 10.03 8.46 -11.68
C ALA A 25 10.43 7.51 -10.52
N LEU A 26 9.94 6.27 -10.57
CA LEU A 26 10.34 5.19 -9.65
C LEU A 26 11.44 4.35 -10.30
N THR A 27 12.43 3.92 -9.52
CA THR A 27 13.40 2.95 -10.03
C THR A 27 12.81 1.53 -10.01
N PRO A 28 13.29 0.61 -10.87
CA PRO A 28 12.90 -0.79 -10.82
C PRO A 28 13.11 -1.44 -9.45
N GLU A 29 14.18 -1.05 -8.74
CA GLU A 29 14.50 -1.54 -7.40
C GLU A 29 13.50 -1.04 -6.37
N GLN A 30 13.11 0.23 -6.43
CA GLN A 30 12.07 0.79 -5.57
C GLN A 30 10.73 0.09 -5.78
N PHE A 31 10.35 -0.13 -7.04
CA PHE A 31 9.13 -0.87 -7.37
C PHE A 31 9.18 -2.31 -6.85
N ALA A 32 10.29 -3.02 -7.09
CA ALA A 32 10.46 -4.39 -6.62
C ALA A 32 10.43 -4.49 -5.09
N ALA A 33 11.07 -3.54 -4.40
CA ALA A 33 11.05 -3.43 -2.95
C ALA A 33 9.63 -3.21 -2.42
N LEU A 34 8.90 -2.24 -2.97
CA LEU A 34 7.50 -1.98 -2.62
C LEU A 34 6.61 -3.22 -2.81
N ARG A 35 6.70 -3.87 -3.98
CA ARG A 35 5.92 -5.07 -4.29
C ARG A 35 6.22 -6.22 -3.34
N SER A 36 7.51 -6.51 -3.12
CA SER A 36 7.93 -7.60 -2.25
C SER A 36 7.54 -7.35 -0.80
N GLN A 37 7.80 -6.15 -0.28
CA GLN A 37 7.49 -5.79 1.10
C GLN A 37 5.99 -5.71 1.39
N ALA A 38 5.17 -5.19 0.46
CA ALA A 38 3.72 -5.20 0.61
C ALA A 38 3.18 -6.65 0.65
N SER A 39 3.69 -7.53 -0.21
CA SER A 39 3.30 -8.94 -0.22
C SER A 39 3.69 -9.66 1.09
N ALA A 40 4.92 -9.44 1.56
CA ALA A 40 5.42 -10.03 2.81
C ALA A 40 4.66 -9.51 4.04
N ALA A 41 4.27 -8.23 4.06
CA ALA A 41 3.56 -7.61 5.18
C ALA A 41 2.21 -8.29 5.48
N LYS A 42 1.57 -8.94 4.50
CA LYS A 42 0.35 -9.74 4.71
C LYS A 42 0.47 -10.76 5.84
N ALA A 43 1.66 -11.29 6.10
CA ALA A 43 1.91 -12.26 7.17
C ALA A 43 1.60 -11.71 8.57
N ALA A 44 1.65 -10.39 8.75
CA ALA A 44 1.37 -9.72 10.02
C ALA A 44 -0.11 -9.30 10.19
N ALA A 45 -0.97 -9.60 9.22
CA ALA A 45 -2.38 -9.21 9.27
C ALA A 45 -3.11 -9.89 10.44
N TYR A 46 -3.82 -9.09 11.24
CA TYR A 46 -4.76 -9.59 12.23
C TYR A 46 -6.17 -9.50 11.64
N CYS A 47 -6.65 -10.59 11.04
CA CYS A 47 -7.94 -10.62 10.36
C CYS A 47 -8.77 -11.86 10.71
N PRO A 48 -9.12 -12.09 12.00
CA PRO A 48 -9.82 -13.29 12.38
C PRO A 48 -11.28 -13.34 11.90
N TYR A 49 -11.87 -12.22 11.48
CA TYR A 49 -13.29 -12.16 11.11
C TYR A 49 -13.45 -12.40 9.61
N SER A 50 -12.77 -11.64 8.76
CA SER A 50 -12.88 -11.81 7.30
C SER A 50 -11.96 -12.88 6.72
N LYS A 51 -10.86 -13.20 7.43
CA LYS A 51 -9.73 -14.00 6.91
C LYS A 51 -9.07 -13.40 5.65
N PHE A 52 -9.31 -12.13 5.37
CA PHE A 52 -8.79 -11.43 4.20
C PHE A 52 -7.52 -10.64 4.56
N ARG A 53 -6.36 -11.18 4.20
CA ARG A 53 -5.06 -10.55 4.49
C ARG A 53 -4.73 -9.48 3.46
N VAL A 54 -4.37 -8.31 3.95
CA VAL A 54 -3.90 -7.17 3.16
C VAL A 54 -2.59 -6.68 3.74
N GLY A 55 -1.62 -6.44 2.87
CA GLY A 55 -0.33 -5.85 3.21
C GLY A 55 -0.10 -4.60 2.36
N ALA A 56 0.58 -3.61 2.93
CA ALA A 56 0.92 -2.38 2.26
C ALA A 56 2.37 -1.98 2.55
N ALA A 57 2.99 -1.29 1.60
CA ALA A 57 4.30 -0.68 1.72
C ALA A 57 4.25 0.74 1.16
N VAL A 58 4.74 1.71 1.91
CA VAL A 58 4.79 3.13 1.54
C VAL A 58 6.25 3.54 1.35
N LEU A 59 6.55 4.17 0.22
CA LEU A 59 7.86 4.75 -0.10
C LEU A 59 7.86 6.24 0.22
N GLY A 60 8.70 6.66 1.16
CA GLY A 60 8.98 8.07 1.46
C GLY A 60 9.77 8.77 0.36
N ASP A 61 9.76 10.09 0.36
CA ASP A 61 10.62 10.89 -0.51
C ASP A 61 12.12 10.70 -0.23
N ASP A 62 12.46 10.43 1.04
CA ASP A 62 13.77 10.03 1.54
C ASP A 62 14.24 8.64 1.08
N GLY A 63 13.38 7.88 0.40
CA GLY A 63 13.67 6.54 -0.10
C GLY A 63 13.44 5.42 0.92
N SER A 64 13.00 5.73 2.15
CA SER A 64 12.66 4.72 3.15
C SER A 64 11.34 4.03 2.81
N VAL A 65 11.22 2.75 3.18
CA VAL A 65 9.99 1.98 3.03
C VAL A 65 9.42 1.64 4.40
N THR A 66 8.12 1.89 4.58
CA THR A 66 7.38 1.53 5.78
C THR A 66 6.22 0.62 5.43
N THR A 67 6.09 -0.49 6.16
CA THR A 67 5.07 -1.52 5.91
C THR A 67 3.96 -1.51 6.95
N GLY A 68 2.79 -2.02 6.53
CA GLY A 68 1.61 -2.21 7.36
C GLY A 68 0.78 -3.40 6.88
N ALA A 69 -0.08 -3.91 7.77
CA ALA A 69 -1.02 -4.98 7.50
C ALA A 69 -2.38 -4.60 8.11
N ASN A 70 -3.48 -5.16 7.59
CA ASN A 70 -4.79 -4.87 8.15
C ASN A 70 -4.96 -5.45 9.57
N VAL A 71 -5.64 -4.70 10.42
CA VAL A 71 -5.98 -5.07 11.80
C VAL A 71 -7.47 -4.93 11.99
N GLU A 72 -8.16 -6.05 12.15
CA GLU A 72 -9.59 -6.11 12.34
C GLU A 72 -9.99 -6.01 13.80
N ASN A 73 -11.27 -5.73 14.02
CA ASN A 73 -11.88 -5.69 15.34
C ASN A 73 -13.32 -6.23 15.23
N ALA A 74 -13.85 -6.78 16.33
CA ALA A 74 -15.24 -7.25 16.39
C ALA A 74 -16.25 -6.12 16.12
N SER A 75 -15.91 -4.88 16.49
CA SER A 75 -16.63 -3.70 16.03
C SER A 75 -16.15 -3.34 14.63
N TYR A 76 -16.78 -3.92 13.60
CA TYR A 76 -16.27 -3.90 12.21
C TYR A 76 -15.86 -2.51 11.68
N PRO A 77 -16.58 -1.40 11.98
CA PRO A 77 -16.18 -0.07 11.48
C PRO A 77 -14.84 0.45 12.00
N VAL A 78 -14.30 -0.08 13.10
CA VAL A 78 -13.04 0.41 13.69
C VAL A 78 -11.79 -0.31 13.18
N GLY A 79 -11.98 -1.32 12.31
CA GLY A 79 -10.88 -2.00 11.65
C GLY A 79 -9.97 -1.01 10.88
N THR A 80 -8.67 -1.26 10.91
CA THR A 80 -7.68 -0.43 10.23
C THR A 80 -7.08 -1.17 9.03
N CYS A 81 -7.18 -0.55 7.85
CA CYS A 81 -6.64 -1.11 6.62
C CYS A 81 -5.11 -1.02 6.59
N ALA A 82 -4.46 -1.89 5.81
CA ALA A 82 -3.00 -1.99 5.75
C ALA A 82 -2.32 -0.66 5.35
N GLU A 83 -2.94 0.07 4.42
CA GLU A 83 -2.46 1.36 3.91
C GLU A 83 -2.41 2.40 5.05
N ARG A 84 -3.47 2.46 5.86
CA ARG A 84 -3.56 3.38 7.01
C ARG A 84 -2.54 3.03 8.09
N VAL A 85 -2.29 1.74 8.33
CA VAL A 85 -1.23 1.29 9.25
C VAL A 85 0.16 1.70 8.73
N ALA A 86 0.46 1.43 7.45
CA ALA A 86 1.76 1.73 6.86
C ALA A 86 2.04 3.25 6.87
N LEU A 87 1.06 4.05 6.44
CA LEU A 87 1.18 5.51 6.40
C LEU A 87 1.25 6.11 7.80
N GLY A 88 0.42 5.64 8.73
CA GLY A 88 0.43 6.10 10.12
C GLY A 88 1.81 5.91 10.76
N LYS A 89 2.43 4.73 10.60
CA LYS A 89 3.81 4.47 11.05
C LYS A 89 4.83 5.36 10.35
N ALA A 90 4.70 5.54 9.04
CA ALA A 90 5.62 6.40 8.28
C ALA A 90 5.61 7.85 8.81
N VAL A 91 4.42 8.36 9.15
CA VAL A 91 4.23 9.71 9.69
C VAL A 91 4.71 9.83 11.13
N THR A 92 4.41 8.85 11.98
CA THR A 92 4.59 8.94 13.44
C THR A 92 5.94 8.41 13.92
N ASP A 93 6.42 7.30 13.37
CA ASP A 93 7.68 6.68 13.77
C ASP A 93 8.88 7.30 13.02
N ARG A 94 8.67 7.71 11.76
CA ARG A 94 9.75 8.25 10.91
C ARG A 94 9.66 9.75 10.65
N GLY A 95 8.57 10.40 11.05
CA GLY A 95 8.39 11.84 10.82
C GLY A 95 8.16 12.22 9.35
N LEU A 96 7.88 11.26 8.46
CA LEU A 96 7.71 11.54 7.03
C LEU A 96 6.48 12.39 6.76
N ARG A 97 6.59 13.30 5.79
CA ARG A 97 5.52 14.20 5.35
C ARG A 97 5.30 14.21 3.85
N ALA A 98 6.20 13.58 3.09
CA ALA A 98 6.10 13.44 1.65
C ALA A 98 6.34 11.98 1.25
N PHE A 99 5.57 11.52 0.26
CA PHE A 99 5.51 10.12 -0.16
C PHE A 99 5.54 10.04 -1.67
N LYS A 100 6.24 9.04 -2.20
CA LYS A 100 6.38 8.81 -3.64
C LYS A 100 5.37 7.80 -4.17
N ALA A 101 5.18 6.70 -3.43
CA ALA A 101 4.33 5.60 -3.87
C ALA A 101 3.83 4.73 -2.70
N VAL A 102 2.73 4.02 -2.95
CA VAL A 102 2.22 2.96 -2.07
C VAL A 102 1.94 1.71 -2.90
N ALA A 103 2.37 0.55 -2.42
CA ALA A 103 1.98 -0.75 -2.94
C ALA A 103 1.02 -1.43 -1.97
N VAL A 104 -0.02 -2.08 -2.51
CA VAL A 104 -1.01 -2.83 -1.75
C VAL A 104 -1.11 -4.24 -2.33
N ALA A 105 -1.08 -5.24 -1.46
CA ALA A 105 -1.13 -6.65 -1.83
C ALA A 105 -2.27 -7.35 -1.09
N THR A 106 -2.99 -8.20 -1.82
CA THR A 106 -4.05 -9.08 -1.30
C THR A 106 -3.78 -10.53 -1.69
N ASP A 107 -4.58 -11.46 -1.19
CA ASP A 107 -4.51 -12.88 -1.58
C ASP A 107 -5.40 -13.23 -2.79
N VAL A 108 -6.27 -12.31 -3.22
CA VAL A 108 -7.19 -12.51 -4.36
C VAL A 108 -6.62 -12.01 -5.68
N ALA A 109 -7.11 -12.61 -6.78
CA ALA A 109 -6.83 -12.22 -8.15
C ALA A 109 -8.15 -11.92 -8.90
N PRO A 110 -8.29 -10.74 -9.55
CA PRO A 110 -7.36 -9.61 -9.51
C PRO A 110 -7.24 -9.02 -8.09
N PRO A 111 -6.11 -8.35 -7.75
CA PRO A 111 -5.94 -7.74 -6.45
C PRO A 111 -7.04 -6.73 -6.14
N ALA A 112 -7.49 -6.68 -4.88
CA ALA A 112 -8.49 -5.70 -4.48
C ALA A 112 -7.88 -4.29 -4.45
N SER A 113 -8.64 -3.30 -4.93
CA SER A 113 -8.20 -1.90 -4.88
C SER A 113 -8.36 -1.30 -3.47
N PRO A 114 -7.59 -0.26 -3.11
CA PRO A 114 -7.77 0.47 -1.86
C PRO A 114 -9.21 0.99 -1.68
N CYS A 115 -9.71 0.92 -0.44
CA CYS A 115 -11.05 1.42 -0.10
C CYS A 115 -11.10 2.96 -0.14
N GLY A 116 -12.30 3.54 -0.17
CA GLY A 116 -12.49 4.99 -0.28
C GLY A 116 -11.77 5.80 0.81
N MET A 117 -11.75 5.31 2.06
CA MET A 117 -11.03 5.96 3.15
C MET A 117 -9.51 5.97 2.95
N CYS A 118 -8.93 4.86 2.46
CA CYS A 118 -7.51 4.78 2.18
C CYS A 118 -7.08 5.63 0.99
N ARG A 119 -7.98 5.86 0.02
CA ARG A 119 -7.71 6.75 -1.12
C ARG A 119 -7.71 8.24 -0.74
N GLN A 120 -8.38 8.59 0.36
CA GLN A 120 -8.52 9.97 0.82
C GLN A 120 -7.41 10.40 1.80
N LEU A 121 -6.76 9.41 2.43
CA LEU A 121 -5.66 9.58 3.36
C LEU A 121 -4.33 9.74 2.61
#